data_AF-A0A1B9G808-F1
#
_entry.id   AF-A0A1B9G808-F1
#
_cell.length_a   1.000
_cell.length_b   1.000
_cell.length_c   1.000
_cell.angle_alpha   90.00
_cell.angle_beta   90.00
_cell.angle_gamma   90.00
#
_symmetry.space_group_name_H-M   'P 1'
#
loop_
_entity.id
_entity.type
_entity.pdbx_description
1 polymer ?
#
loop_
_entity_poly.entity_id
_entity_poly.type
_entity_poly.pdbx_seq_one_letter_code
_entity_poly.pdbx_strand_id
1 'polypeptide(L)'
;MPVTDQAIENAYTFYGIWWESPGAVKALFHVALGLPLIALLVKLHKWNESAMFFDGSSIAMHLACIILYLTVHIQSLRTFLPESTTLTTYSILPTPPPREILPTESEKVEAVRVLSAANALVGLLTLGVIGMQVGQEYARRQEEKEQREIDRKIAVQTEGKKDQ
;
A
#
# COMPACT_ATOMS: atom_id res chain seq x y z
N MET A 1 -1.64 -6.61 26.35
CA MET A 1 -0.43 -6.61 27.21
C MET A 1 0.02 -5.18 27.41
N PRO A 2 0.54 -4.79 28.59
CA PRO A 2 1.12 -3.46 28.78
C PRO A 2 2.36 -3.28 27.89
N VAL A 3 2.61 -2.04 27.45
CA VAL A 3 3.84 -1.70 26.72
C VAL A 3 4.99 -1.74 27.72
N THR A 4 5.93 -2.66 27.53
CA THR A 4 7.14 -2.80 28.36
C THR A 4 8.32 -2.07 27.73
N ASP A 5 9.29 -1.67 28.54
CA ASP A 5 10.52 -1.02 28.04
C ASP A 5 11.28 -1.94 27.07
N GLN A 6 11.31 -3.24 27.34
CA GLN A 6 11.88 -4.23 26.44
C GLN A 6 11.18 -4.25 25.07
N ALA A 7 9.85 -4.11 25.04
CA ALA A 7 9.11 -4.09 23.77
C ALA A 7 9.46 -2.84 22.94
N ILE A 8 9.70 -1.70 23.61
CA ILE A 8 10.15 -0.47 22.96
C ILE A 8 11.58 -0.63 22.42
N GLU A 9 12.51 -1.17 23.20
CA GLU A 9 13.89 -1.42 22.78
C GLU A 9 13.96 -2.39 21.58
N ASN A 10 13.16 -3.45 21.62
CA ASN A 10 13.03 -4.38 20.50
C ASN A 10 12.51 -3.69 19.24
N ALA A 11 11.54 -2.78 19.38
CA ALA A 11 11.02 -2.01 18.26
C ALA A 11 12.10 -1.09 17.67
N TYR A 12 12.84 -0.34 18.50
CA TYR A 12 13.95 0.48 18.04
C TYR A 12 15.00 -0.33 17.29
N THR A 13 15.39 -1.48 17.84
CA THR A 13 16.36 -2.39 17.22
C THR A 13 15.86 -2.89 15.87
N PHE A 14 14.62 -3.40 15.82
CA PHE A 14 14.02 -3.92 14.60
C PHE A 14 13.94 -2.85 13.50
N TYR A 15 13.39 -1.69 13.81
CA TYR A 15 13.25 -0.60 12.83
C TYR A 15 14.59 0.01 12.43
N GLY A 16 15.54 0.06 13.37
CA GLY A 16 16.92 0.53 13.12
C GLY A 16 17.63 -0.30 12.05
N ILE A 17 17.47 -1.62 12.05
CA ILE A 17 18.06 -2.50 11.02
C ILE A 17 17.64 -2.06 9.61
N TRP A 18 16.34 -1.79 9.42
CA TRP A 18 15.82 -1.37 8.12
C TRP A 18 16.21 0.08 7.77
N TRP A 19 16.19 0.96 8.77
CA TRP A 19 16.56 2.36 8.60
C TRP A 19 18.04 2.56 8.29
N GLU A 20 18.93 1.72 8.82
CA GLU A 20 20.37 1.79 8.55
C GLU A 20 20.82 0.88 7.40
N SER A 21 19.88 0.14 6.79
CA SER A 21 20.18 -0.74 5.66
C SER A 21 20.78 0.03 4.45
N PRO A 22 21.53 -0.65 3.55
CA PRO A 22 22.03 -0.03 2.33
C PRO A 22 20.91 0.60 1.50
N GLY A 23 21.23 1.67 0.75
CA GLY A 23 20.24 2.40 -0.06
C GLY A 23 19.43 1.51 -1.02
N ALA A 24 20.02 0.44 -1.55
CA ALA A 24 19.31 -0.52 -2.40
C ALA A 24 18.12 -1.20 -1.68
N VAL A 25 18.24 -1.52 -0.39
CA VAL A 25 17.15 -2.09 0.41
C VAL A 25 16.05 -1.05 0.61
N LYS A 26 16.42 0.21 0.85
CA LYS A 26 15.46 1.32 0.98
C LYS A 26 14.72 1.62 -0.32
N ALA A 27 15.41 1.50 -1.45
CA ALA A 27 14.82 1.64 -2.78
C ALA A 27 13.76 0.57 -3.05
N LEU A 28 13.94 -0.67 -2.54
CA LEU A 28 12.95 -1.74 -2.67
C LEU A 28 11.60 -1.34 -2.06
N PHE A 29 11.58 -0.67 -0.89
CA PHE A 29 10.33 -0.18 -0.29
C PHE A 29 9.64 0.87 -1.16
N HIS A 30 10.40 1.75 -1.80
CA HIS A 30 9.84 2.75 -2.72
C HIS A 30 9.29 2.09 -3.99
N VAL A 31 9.97 1.07 -4.52
CA VAL A 31 9.46 0.28 -5.64
C VAL A 31 8.19 -0.47 -5.26
N ALA A 32 8.15 -1.06 -4.05
CA ALA A 32 6.96 -1.74 -3.52
C ALA A 32 5.76 -0.79 -3.36
N LEU A 33 5.98 0.52 -3.22
CA LEU A 33 4.94 1.54 -3.21
C LEU A 33 4.60 2.06 -4.61
N GLY A 34 5.60 2.31 -5.44
CA GLY A 34 5.42 2.92 -6.77
C GLY A 34 4.84 1.94 -7.80
N LEU A 35 5.34 0.70 -7.81
CA LEU A 35 4.96 -0.27 -8.84
C LEU A 35 3.46 -0.65 -8.80
N PRO A 36 2.86 -0.95 -7.63
CA PRO A 36 1.42 -1.22 -7.58
C PRO A 36 0.58 0.00 -7.99
N LEU A 37 1.00 1.22 -7.61
CA LEU A 37 0.29 2.44 -8.03
C LEU A 37 0.27 2.56 -9.56
N ILE A 38 1.42 2.39 -10.20
CA ILE A 38 1.53 2.45 -11.67
C ILE A 38 0.65 1.37 -12.32
N ALA A 39 0.69 0.14 -11.81
CA ALA A 39 -0.12 -0.95 -12.33
C ALA A 39 -1.63 -0.65 -12.25
N LEU A 40 -2.11 -0.11 -11.11
CA LEU A 40 -3.50 0.27 -10.93
C LEU A 40 -3.90 1.43 -11.86
N LEU A 41 -3.05 2.43 -12.04
CA LEU A 41 -3.30 3.55 -12.96
C LEU A 41 -3.40 3.08 -14.42
N VAL A 42 -2.52 2.15 -14.83
CA VAL A 42 -2.57 1.54 -16.17
C VAL A 42 -3.88 0.76 -16.35
N LYS A 43 -4.32 0.01 -15.34
CA LYS A 43 -5.60 -0.72 -15.38
C LYS A 43 -6.81 0.22 -15.47
N LEU A 44 -6.81 1.32 -14.72
CA LEU A 44 -7.92 2.29 -14.70
C LEU A 44 -8.13 2.98 -16.07
N HIS A 45 -7.14 2.97 -16.96
CA HIS A 45 -7.23 3.62 -18.27
C HIS A 45 -8.42 3.15 -19.14
N LYS A 46 -8.98 1.95 -18.90
CA LYS A 46 -10.14 1.47 -19.65
C LYS A 46 -11.50 2.07 -19.23
N TRP A 47 -11.55 2.94 -18.21
CA TRP A 47 -12.72 3.76 -17.80
C TRP A 47 -14.10 3.07 -17.86
N ASN A 48 -14.15 1.76 -17.64
CA ASN A 48 -15.41 1.05 -17.50
C ASN A 48 -15.89 1.11 -16.03
N GLU A 49 -17.18 0.89 -15.81
CA GLU A 49 -17.81 1.06 -14.49
C GLU A 49 -17.14 0.18 -13.42
N SER A 50 -16.86 -1.08 -13.76
CA SER A 50 -16.13 -2.02 -12.89
C SER A 50 -14.73 -1.52 -12.53
N ALA A 51 -13.94 -1.02 -13.49
CA ALA A 51 -12.62 -0.46 -13.24
C ALA A 51 -12.68 0.78 -12.35
N MET A 52 -13.68 1.66 -12.52
CA MET A 52 -13.82 2.81 -11.63
C MET A 52 -14.08 2.40 -10.19
N PHE A 53 -14.94 1.40 -9.95
CA PHE A 53 -15.24 0.95 -8.58
C PHE A 53 -14.09 0.15 -7.96
N PHE A 54 -13.55 -0.86 -8.65
CA PHE A 54 -12.52 -1.72 -8.09
C PHE A 54 -11.12 -1.09 -8.16
N ASP A 55 -10.68 -0.65 -9.34
CA ASP A 55 -9.35 -0.06 -9.52
C ASP A 55 -9.28 1.35 -8.93
N GLY A 56 -10.34 2.16 -9.07
CA GLY A 56 -10.39 3.50 -8.46
C GLY A 56 -10.31 3.46 -6.93
N SER A 57 -11.08 2.59 -6.28
CA SER A 57 -11.00 2.40 -4.82
C SER A 57 -9.63 1.85 -4.39
N SER A 58 -9.06 0.94 -5.19
CA SER A 58 -7.72 0.41 -4.95
C SER A 58 -6.64 1.51 -5.01
N ILE A 59 -6.75 2.45 -5.96
CA ILE A 59 -5.84 3.59 -6.06
C ILE A 59 -5.94 4.48 -4.82
N ALA A 60 -7.16 4.79 -4.38
CA ALA A 60 -7.36 5.62 -3.18
C ALA A 60 -6.75 4.97 -1.93
N MET A 61 -6.98 3.68 -1.71
CA MET A 61 -6.40 2.95 -0.57
C MET A 61 -4.87 2.86 -0.67
N HIS A 62 -4.33 2.57 -1.86
CA HIS A 62 -2.88 2.48 -2.05
C HIS A 62 -2.18 3.84 -1.92
N LEU A 63 -2.84 4.93 -2.37
CA LEU A 63 -2.36 6.29 -2.14
C LEU A 63 -2.34 6.63 -0.65
N ALA A 64 -3.34 6.19 0.12
CA ALA A 64 -3.31 6.34 1.57
C ALA A 64 -2.12 5.60 2.20
N CYS A 65 -1.74 4.41 1.71
CA CYS A 65 -0.52 3.72 2.13
C CYS A 65 0.74 4.56 1.85
N ILE A 66 0.84 5.16 0.66
CA ILE A 66 1.98 6.02 0.28
C ILE A 66 2.05 7.24 1.21
N ILE A 67 0.92 7.87 1.51
CA ILE A 67 0.86 9.00 2.44
C ILE A 67 1.35 8.57 3.83
N LEU A 68 0.80 7.49 4.39
CA LEU A 68 1.22 6.96 5.70
C LEU A 68 2.72 6.60 5.73
N TYR A 69 3.26 6.07 4.63
CA TYR A 69 4.68 5.80 4.53
C TYR A 69 5.53 7.08 4.61
N LEU A 70 5.20 8.08 3.78
CA LEU A 70 5.98 9.31 3.68
C LEU A 70 5.86 10.20 4.92
N THR A 71 4.64 10.37 5.44
CA THR A 71 4.33 11.32 6.50
C THR A 71 4.41 10.72 7.90
N VAL A 72 4.22 9.41 8.04
CA VAL A 72 4.28 8.74 9.34
C VAL A 72 5.52 7.88 9.47
N HIS A 73 5.73 6.91 8.57
CA HIS A 73 6.82 5.94 8.78
C HIS A 73 8.20 6.62 8.78
N ILE A 74 8.49 7.39 7.73
CA ILE A 74 9.78 8.08 7.62
C ILE A 74 9.98 9.09 8.75
N GLN A 75 8.94 9.82 9.16
CA GLN A 75 9.07 10.86 10.19
C GLN A 75 9.18 10.28 11.60
N SER A 76 8.48 9.19 11.90
CA SER A 76 8.65 8.45 13.15
C SER A 76 10.07 7.92 13.28
N LEU A 77 10.61 7.30 12.22
CA LEU A 77 11.99 6.78 12.21
C LEU A 77 13.01 7.90 12.48
N ARG A 78 12.86 9.06 11.81
CA ARG A 78 13.67 10.27 12.07
C ARG A 78 13.55 10.79 13.50
N THR A 79 12.47 10.46 14.21
CA THR A 79 12.24 10.93 15.59
C THR A 79 12.88 10.02 16.62
N PHE A 80 12.72 8.70 16.51
CA PHE A 80 13.31 7.80 17.49
C PHE A 80 14.71 7.29 17.14
N LEU A 81 15.24 7.62 15.96
CA LEU A 81 16.63 7.38 15.56
C LEU A 81 17.36 8.71 15.22
N PRO A 82 17.50 9.66 16.16
CA PRO A 82 18.05 10.98 15.88
C PRO A 82 19.55 10.97 15.51
N GLU A 83 20.29 9.96 15.95
CA GLU A 83 21.74 9.82 15.70
C GLU A 83 22.07 9.19 14.34
N SER A 84 21.05 8.75 13.60
CA SER A 84 21.22 8.15 12.28
C SER A 84 21.93 9.10 11.31
N THR A 85 23.01 8.63 10.69
CA THR A 85 23.67 9.34 9.57
C THR A 85 23.10 8.96 8.20
N THR A 86 22.00 8.19 8.14
CA THR A 86 21.38 7.80 6.88
C THR A 86 20.91 9.04 6.08
N LEU A 87 21.53 9.25 4.92
CA LEU A 87 21.17 10.30 3.96
C LEU A 87 20.23 9.79 2.84
N THR A 88 20.03 8.47 2.76
CA THR A 88 19.40 7.78 1.61
C THR A 88 17.99 7.31 1.90
N THR A 89 17.07 8.24 2.20
CA THR A 89 15.67 7.89 2.43
C THR A 89 14.85 7.80 1.15
N TYR A 90 15.32 8.37 0.03
CA TYR A 90 14.58 8.51 -1.24
C TYR A 90 13.20 9.16 -1.12
N SER A 91 12.93 9.82 0.01
CA SER A 91 11.68 10.53 0.23
C SER A 91 11.59 11.73 -0.70
N ILE A 92 10.41 11.90 -1.29
CA ILE A 92 10.06 13.13 -2.01
C ILE A 92 9.78 14.30 -1.06
N LEU A 93 9.58 14.02 0.23
CA LEU A 93 9.43 15.06 1.25
C LEU A 93 10.83 15.56 1.67
N PRO A 94 10.99 16.87 1.87
CA PRO A 94 12.26 17.43 2.29
C PRO A 94 12.71 16.82 3.63
N THR A 95 14.02 16.68 3.79
CA THR A 95 14.58 16.34 5.10
C THR A 95 14.39 17.54 6.03
N PRO A 96 13.76 17.36 7.20
CA PRO A 96 13.62 18.45 8.15
C PRO A 96 15.01 18.91 8.62
N PRO A 97 15.16 20.19 8.99
CA PRO A 97 16.42 20.67 9.56
C PRO A 97 16.77 19.87 10.83
N PRO A 98 18.06 19.73 11.17
CA PRO A 98 18.47 19.13 12.44
C PRO A 98 17.78 19.85 13.60
N ARG A 99 17.29 19.07 14.58
CA ARG A 99 16.70 19.68 15.77
C ARG A 99 17.81 20.26 16.64
N GLU A 100 17.54 21.43 17.22
CA GLU A 100 18.41 22.03 18.24
C GLU A 100 18.40 21.21 19.53
N ILE A 101 17.25 20.61 19.85
CA ILE A 101 17.03 19.78 21.04
C ILE A 101 16.71 18.37 20.58
N LEU A 102 17.49 17.40 21.08
CA LEU A 102 17.26 15.99 20.78
C LEU A 102 15.90 15.52 21.33
N PRO A 103 15.22 14.59 20.64
CA PRO A 103 13.95 14.03 21.10
C PRO A 103 14.08 13.40 22.49
N THR A 104 13.16 13.74 23.39
CA THR A 104 13.02 13.12 24.70
C THR A 104 12.59 11.66 24.56
N GLU A 105 12.87 10.83 25.57
CA GLU A 105 12.48 9.41 25.55
C GLU A 105 10.95 9.22 25.37
N SER A 106 10.14 10.09 25.97
CA SER A 106 8.69 10.08 25.78
C SER A 106 8.28 10.31 24.32
N GLU A 107 8.92 11.25 23.63
CA GLU A 107 8.64 11.53 22.22
C GLU A 107 9.06 10.36 21.32
N LYS A 108 10.18 9.70 21.62
CA LYS A 108 10.62 8.51 20.88
C LYS A 108 9.61 7.36 21.03
N VAL A 109 9.13 7.13 22.26
CA VAL A 109 8.11 6.10 22.55
C VAL A 109 6.81 6.41 21.82
N GLU A 110 6.37 7.67 21.82
CA GLU A 110 5.19 8.10 21.09
C GLU A 110 5.35 7.88 19.58
N ALA A 111 6.49 8.26 19.01
CA ALA A 111 6.78 8.06 17.59
C ALA A 111 6.71 6.58 17.17
N VAL A 112 7.16 5.64 18.03
CA VAL A 112 7.02 4.19 17.79
C VAL A 112 5.57 3.73 17.88
N ARG A 113 4.79 4.26 18.83
CA ARG A 113 3.36 3.92 18.94
C ARG A 113 2.59 4.37 17.70
N VAL A 114 2.86 5.59 17.23
CA VAL A 114 2.30 6.15 16.01
C VAL A 114 2.71 5.31 14.79
N LEU A 115 3.99 4.91 14.69
CA LEU A 115 4.48 4.01 13.64
C LEU A 115 3.76 2.66 13.66
N SER A 116 3.53 2.10 14.84
CA SER A 116 2.85 0.81 15.02
C SER A 116 1.39 0.88 14.57
N ALA A 117 0.69 1.97 14.90
CA ALA A 117 -0.67 2.20 14.40
C ALA A 117 -0.68 2.37 12.88
N ALA A 118 0.30 3.07 12.31
CA ALA A 118 0.42 3.24 10.87
C ALA A 118 0.64 1.89 10.14
N ASN A 119 1.44 0.98 10.71
CA ASN A 119 1.59 -0.38 10.18
C ASN A 119 0.26 -1.15 10.14
N ALA A 120 -0.55 -1.04 11.20
CA ALA A 120 -1.87 -1.68 11.22
C ALA A 120 -2.80 -1.11 10.13
N LEU A 121 -2.79 0.21 9.93
CA LEU A 121 -3.55 0.86 8.86
C LEU A 121 -3.06 0.46 7.47
N VAL A 122 -1.73 0.45 7.23
CA VAL A 122 -1.15 0.00 5.96
C VAL A 122 -1.53 -1.45 5.68
N GLY A 123 -1.50 -2.32 6.70
CA GLY A 123 -1.95 -3.72 6.58
C GLY A 123 -3.42 -3.81 6.15
N LEU A 124 -4.32 -3.07 6.82
CA LEU A 124 -5.74 -3.04 6.49
C LEU A 124 -6.00 -2.54 5.06
N LEU A 125 -5.37 -1.42 4.69
CA LEU A 125 -5.50 -0.83 3.36
C LEU A 125 -4.97 -1.76 2.27
N THR A 126 -3.83 -2.40 2.51
CA THR A 126 -3.22 -3.36 1.57
C THR A 126 -4.11 -4.58 1.38
N LEU A 127 -4.68 -5.12 2.46
CA LEU A 127 -5.67 -6.21 2.38
C LEU A 127 -6.93 -5.75 1.62
N GLY A 128 -7.36 -4.51 1.82
CA GLY A 128 -8.45 -3.90 1.04
C GLY A 128 -8.15 -3.86 -0.46
N VAL A 129 -6.95 -3.41 -0.84
CA VAL A 129 -6.50 -3.43 -2.25
C VAL A 129 -6.50 -4.86 -2.79
N ILE A 130 -5.88 -5.81 -2.10
CA ILE A 130 -5.85 -7.22 -2.54
C ILE A 130 -7.28 -7.76 -2.71
N GLY A 131 -8.17 -7.49 -1.75
CA GLY A 131 -9.57 -7.91 -1.80
C GLY A 131 -10.30 -7.34 -3.02
N MET A 132 -10.13 -6.06 -3.32
CA MET A 132 -10.70 -5.43 -4.51
C MET A 132 -10.16 -6.05 -5.80
N GLN A 133 -8.85 -6.31 -5.86
CA GLN A 133 -8.22 -6.89 -7.04
C GLN A 133 -8.70 -8.33 -7.32
N VAL A 134 -8.83 -9.14 -6.26
CA VAL A 134 -9.42 -10.48 -6.36
C VAL A 134 -10.91 -10.40 -6.73
N GLY A 135 -11.65 -9.47 -6.13
CA GLY A 135 -13.06 -9.25 -6.41
C GLY A 135 -13.32 -8.88 -7.88
N GLN A 136 -12.50 -7.99 -8.45
CA GLN A 136 -12.60 -7.60 -9.84
C GLN A 136 -12.31 -8.76 -10.79
N GLU A 137 -11.27 -9.55 -10.52
CA GLU A 137 -10.97 -10.73 -11.33
C GLU A 137 -12.07 -11.79 -11.24
N TYR A 138 -12.69 -11.95 -10.07
CA TYR A 138 -13.86 -12.81 -9.92
C TYR A 138 -15.07 -12.30 -10.72
N ALA A 139 -15.38 -11.00 -10.62
CA ALA A 139 -16.47 -10.36 -11.37
C ALA A 139 -16.30 -10.53 -12.88
N ARG A 140 -15.09 -10.23 -13.40
CA ARG A 140 -14.74 -10.41 -14.81
C ARG A 140 -14.97 -11.85 -15.29
N ARG A 141 -14.56 -12.84 -14.49
CA ARG A 141 -14.76 -14.26 -14.83
C ARG A 141 -16.23 -14.68 -14.86
N GLN A 142 -17.09 -14.06 -14.06
CA GLN A 142 -18.52 -14.34 -14.08
C GLN A 142 -19.18 -13.69 -15.30
N GLU A 143 -18.89 -12.42 -15.56
CA GLU A 143 -19.37 -11.71 -16.75
C GLU A 143 -19.00 -12.45 -18.05
N GLU A 144 -17.77 -12.96 -18.14
CA GLU A 144 -17.31 -13.75 -19.29
C GLU A 144 -18.07 -15.08 -19.46
N LYS A 145 -18.48 -15.72 -18.36
CA LYS A 145 -19.29 -16.96 -18.42
C LYS A 145 -20.70 -16.65 -18.88
N GLU A 146 -21.32 -15.62 -18.30
CA GLU A 146 -22.68 -15.19 -18.65
C GLU A 146 -22.76 -14.78 -20.14
N GLN A 147 -21.78 -14.02 -20.63
CA GLN A 147 -21.73 -13.62 -22.04
C GLN A 147 -21.65 -14.84 -22.98
N ARG A 148 -20.81 -15.84 -22.66
CA ARG A 148 -20.70 -17.07 -23.46
C ARG A 148 -22.00 -17.86 -23.52
N GLU A 149 -22.74 -17.90 -22.41
CA GLU A 149 -24.05 -18.57 -22.38
C GLU A 149 -25.08 -17.84 -23.25
N ILE A 150 -25.08 -16.51 -23.23
CA ILE A 150 -25.94 -15.68 -24.07
C ILE A 150 -25.59 -15.90 -25.54
N ASP A 151 -24.31 -15.81 -25.91
CA ASP A 151 -23.83 -16.02 -27.28
C ASP A 151 -24.20 -17.42 -27.80
N ARG A 152 -24.06 -18.45 -26.96
CA ARG A 152 -24.48 -19.83 -27.29
C ARG A 152 -25.98 -19.93 -27.53
N LYS A 153 -26.81 -19.29 -26.71
CA LYS A 153 -28.28 -19.27 -26.88
C LYS A 153 -28.68 -18.55 -28.17
N ILE A 154 -28.01 -17.44 -28.50
CA ILE A 154 -28.24 -16.70 -29.75
C ILE A 154 -27.87 -17.55 -30.96
N ALA A 155 -26.73 -18.25 -30.94
CA ALA A 155 -26.30 -19.13 -32.04
C ALA A 155 -27.33 -20.24 -32.31
N VAL A 156 -27.79 -20.94 -31.27
CA VAL A 156 -28.81 -22.00 -31.39
C VAL A 156 -30.13 -21.45 -31.93
N GLN A 157 -30.59 -20.28 -31.48
CA GLN A 157 -31.81 -19.66 -32.01
C GLN A 157 -31.67 -19.22 -33.48
N THR A 158 -30.47 -18.82 -33.90
CA THR A 158 -30.21 -18.38 -35.27
C THR A 158 -30.17 -19.56 -36.23
N GLU A 159 -29.62 -20.69 -35.81
CA GLU A 159 -29.62 -21.94 -36.60
C GLU A 159 -31.04 -22.50 -36.75
N GLY A 160 -31.82 -22.59 -35.68
CA GLY A 160 -33.20 -23.09 -35.75
C GLY A 160 -34.15 -22.24 -36.61
N LYS A 161 -33.83 -20.98 -36.88
CA LYS A 161 -34.57 -20.10 -37.81
C LYS A 161 -34.17 -20.26 -39.27
N LYS A 162 -33.02 -20.88 -39.58
CA LYS A 162 -32.60 -21.15 -40.97
C LYS A 162 -33.15 -22.48 -41.49
N ASP A 163 -33.55 -23.36 -40.58
CA ASP A 163 -34.13 -24.67 -40.89
C ASP A 163 -35.66 -24.65 -41.01
N GLN A 164 -36.30 -23.48 -40.85
CA GLN A 164 -37.73 -23.22 -41.14
C GLN A 164 -37.88 -22.37 -42.39
#